data_AF-A0A2E6T8T0-F1
#
_entry.id   AF-A0A2E6T8T0-F1
#
_cell.length_a   1.000
_cell.length_b   1.000
_cell.length_c   1.000
_cell.angle_alpha   90.00
_cell.angle_beta   90.00
_cell.angle_gamma   90.00
#
_symmetry.space_group_name_H-M   'P 1'
#
loop_
_entity.id
_entity.type
_entity.pdbx_description
1 polymer ?
#
loop_
_entity_poly.entity_id
_entity_poly.type
_entity_poly.pdbx_seq_one_letter_code
_entity_poly.pdbx_strand_id
1 'polypeptide(L)'
;MLAFRVGWYLDVGDNETHRLMLRLGHAHGTLLSLLNIVFAASLTRLCLPTDSRVMASRCLAAATLLVPGGFILGGLITHGADPGLGIILLPAGAVLLLVGIFVVARHTGK
;
A
#
# COMPACT_ATOMS: atom_id res chain seq x y z
N MET A 1 -25.94 22.96 -12.17
CA MET A 1 -24.94 23.33 -11.14
C MET A 1 -24.73 22.08 -10.28
N LEU A 2 -23.61 21.35 -10.20
CA LEU A 2 -22.22 21.57 -10.58
C LEU A 2 -21.67 20.27 -11.19
N ALA A 3 -21.35 20.24 -12.49
CA ALA A 3 -20.47 19.22 -13.04
C ALA A 3 -19.12 19.89 -13.26
N PHE A 4 -18.27 19.91 -12.23
CA PHE A 4 -16.87 20.23 -12.43
C PHE A 4 -16.27 19.10 -13.27
N ARG A 5 -16.31 19.27 -14.60
CA ARG A 5 -15.60 18.44 -15.55
C ARG A 5 -14.12 18.78 -15.39
N VAL A 6 -13.48 18.21 -14.36
CA VAL A 6 -12.06 18.44 -14.12
C VAL A 6 -11.32 17.79 -15.29
N GLY A 7 -10.73 18.60 -16.17
CA GLY A 7 -9.98 18.12 -17.34
C GLY A 7 -8.91 17.10 -16.96
N TRP A 8 -8.32 17.28 -15.78
CA TRP A 8 -7.38 16.36 -15.14
C TRP A 8 -7.91 14.92 -14.93
N TYR A 9 -9.23 14.69 -14.84
CA TYR A 9 -9.78 13.34 -14.73
C TYR A 9 -10.39 12.77 -16.04
N LEU A 10 -10.78 13.63 -16.99
CA LEU A 10 -11.67 13.26 -18.09
C LEU A 10 -11.07 13.40 -19.51
N ASP A 11 -9.80 13.82 -19.65
CA ASP A 11 -9.16 13.83 -20.97
C ASP A 11 -8.84 12.40 -21.42
N VAL A 12 -9.38 11.98 -22.56
CA VAL A 12 -9.63 10.57 -22.91
C VAL A 12 -8.39 9.84 -23.48
N GLY A 13 -7.21 10.49 -23.50
CA GLY A 13 -5.96 9.90 -24.01
C GLY A 13 -4.87 9.71 -22.95
N ASP A 14 -4.55 10.77 -22.20
CA ASP A 14 -3.44 10.76 -21.23
C ASP A 14 -3.81 10.23 -19.83
N ASN A 15 -5.10 10.01 -19.57
CA ASN A 15 -5.59 9.76 -18.21
C ASN A 15 -5.91 8.31 -17.86
N GLU A 16 -5.56 7.36 -18.74
CA GLU A 16 -5.71 5.93 -18.47
C GLU A 16 -4.73 5.46 -17.38
N THR A 17 -3.47 5.87 -17.47
CA THR A 17 -2.43 5.58 -16.46
C THR A 17 -2.82 6.13 -15.09
N HIS A 18 -3.34 7.35 -15.04
CA HIS A 18 -3.83 7.97 -13.81
C HIS A 18 -4.95 7.14 -13.16
N ARG A 19 -5.98 6.77 -13.94
CA ARG A 19 -7.09 5.93 -13.47
C ARG A 19 -6.63 4.54 -13.03
N LEU A 20 -5.70 3.94 -13.75
CA LEU A 20 -5.11 2.65 -13.40
C LEU A 20 -4.36 2.74 -12.06
N MET A 21 -3.50 3.74 -11.89
CA MET A 21 -2.74 3.96 -10.67
C MET A 21 -3.65 4.20 -9.46
N LEU A 22 -4.73 4.97 -9.60
CA LEU A 22 -5.70 5.15 -8.53
C LEU A 22 -6.42 3.85 -8.16
N ARG A 23 -6.80 3.02 -9.14
CA ARG A 23 -7.42 1.71 -8.88
C ARG A 23 -6.44 0.76 -8.20
N LEU A 24 -5.18 0.74 -8.62
CA LEU A 24 -4.12 -0.06 -8.00
C LEU A 24 -3.87 0.38 -6.56
N GLY A 25 -3.80 1.69 -6.31
CA GLY A 25 -3.69 2.24 -4.96
C GLY A 25 -4.85 1.83 -4.06
N HIS A 26 -6.09 1.90 -4.57
CA HIS A 26 -7.26 1.44 -3.83
C HIS A 26 -7.22 -0.08 -3.56
N ALA A 27 -6.95 -0.90 -4.58
CA ALA A 27 -6.94 -2.36 -4.45
C ALA A 27 -5.84 -2.86 -3.49
N HIS A 28 -4.65 -2.26 -3.54
CA HIS A 28 -3.58 -2.62 -2.61
C HIS A 28 -3.84 -2.06 -1.21
N GLY A 29 -4.46 -0.89 -1.10
CA GLY A 29 -4.89 -0.33 0.18
C GLY A 29 -5.88 -1.24 0.90
N THR A 30 -6.91 -1.73 0.20
CA THR A 30 -7.90 -2.66 0.79
C THR A 30 -7.27 -3.99 1.19
N LEU A 31 -6.40 -4.55 0.34
CA LEU A 31 -5.66 -5.78 0.65
C LEU A 31 -4.78 -5.62 1.91
N LEU A 32 -4.04 -4.51 2.02
CA LEU A 32 -3.17 -4.26 3.17
C LEU A 32 -3.97 -3.97 4.45
N SER A 33 -5.14 -3.31 4.35
CA SER A 33 -6.05 -3.19 5.50
C SER A 33 -6.54 -4.55 5.98
N LEU A 34 -6.90 -5.46 5.08
CA LEU A 34 -7.26 -6.84 5.43
C LEU A 34 -6.08 -7.57 6.10
N LEU A 35 -4.86 -7.41 5.61
CA LEU A 35 -3.67 -8.01 6.25
C LEU A 35 -3.45 -7.49 7.68
N ASN A 36 -3.72 -6.20 7.95
CA ASN A 36 -3.63 -5.66 9.32
C ASN A 36 -4.70 -6.28 10.24
N ILE A 37 -5.92 -6.49 9.75
CA ILE A 37 -6.98 -7.16 10.50
C ILE A 37 -6.59 -8.61 10.80
N VAL A 38 -6.09 -9.34 9.80
CA VAL A 38 -5.60 -10.73 9.98
C VAL A 38 -4.44 -10.78 10.96
N PHE A 39 -3.49 -9.82 10.90
CA PHE A 39 -2.41 -9.71 11.86
C PHE A 39 -2.93 -9.48 13.28
N ALA A 40 -3.85 -8.55 13.47
CA ALA A 40 -4.47 -8.29 14.77
C ALA A 40 -5.23 -9.52 15.31
N ALA A 41 -5.97 -10.22 14.46
CA ALA A 41 -6.62 -11.48 14.83
C ALA A 41 -5.61 -12.57 15.20
N SER A 42 -4.48 -12.66 14.48
CA SER A 42 -3.44 -13.65 14.74
C SER A 42 -2.72 -13.43 16.07
N LEU A 43 -2.61 -12.19 16.54
CA LEU A 43 -2.04 -11.87 17.85
C LEU A 43 -2.81 -12.52 19.02
N THR A 44 -4.08 -12.87 18.84
CA THR A 44 -4.84 -13.61 19.87
C THR A 44 -4.41 -15.07 20.01
N ARG A 45 -3.77 -15.63 18.97
CA ARG A 45 -3.28 -17.02 18.93
C ARG A 45 -1.77 -17.12 19.08
N LEU A 46 -1.04 -16.03 18.86
CA LEU A 46 0.42 -16.00 18.84
C LEU A 46 0.97 -15.20 20.03
N CYS A 47 1.74 -15.86 20.88
CA CYS A 47 2.55 -15.20 21.90
C CYS A 47 3.82 -14.60 21.28
N LEU A 48 3.71 -13.41 20.69
CA LEU A 48 4.88 -12.66 20.24
C LEU A 48 5.50 -11.86 21.40
N PRO A 49 6.84 -11.82 21.51
CA PRO A 49 7.53 -10.86 22.37
C PRO A 49 7.14 -9.42 21.99
N THR A 50 7.03 -8.54 22.99
CA THR A 50 6.62 -7.14 22.81
C THR A 50 7.42 -6.41 21.73
N ASP A 51 8.74 -6.61 21.69
CA ASP A 51 9.63 -5.96 20.71
C ASP A 51 9.34 -6.41 19.27
N SER A 52 9.14 -7.73 19.07
CA SER A 52 8.81 -8.28 17.75
C SER A 52 7.42 -7.86 17.29
N ARG A 53 6.46 -7.77 18.22
CA ARG A 53 5.12 -7.26 17.94
C ARG A 53 5.13 -5.79 17.50
N VAL A 54 5.86 -4.94 18.22
CA VAL A 54 5.98 -3.50 17.88
C VAL A 54 6.68 -3.32 16.55
N MET A 55 7.75 -4.07 16.29
CA MET A 55 8.48 -3.98 15.02
C MET A 55 7.63 -4.45 13.83
N ALA A 56 6.93 -5.59 13.95
CA ALA A 56 6.02 -6.08 12.93
C ALA A 56 4.87 -5.09 12.67
N SER A 57 4.28 -4.54 13.72
CA SER A 57 3.20 -3.55 13.62
C SER A 57 3.66 -2.27 12.91
N ARG A 58 4.86 -1.76 13.21
CA ARG A 58 5.41 -0.57 12.54
C ARG A 58 5.72 -0.84 11.06
N CYS A 59 6.27 -2.01 10.74
CA CYS A 59 6.56 -2.40 9.36
C CYS A 59 5.27 -2.56 8.53
N LEU A 60 4.25 -3.23 9.09
CA LEU A 60 2.94 -3.39 8.47
C LEU A 60 2.23 -2.05 8.27
N ALA A 61 2.23 -1.18 9.29
CA ALA A 61 1.63 0.14 9.20
C ALA A 61 2.32 1.01 8.14
N ALA A 62 3.66 1.01 8.12
CA ALA A 62 4.43 1.74 7.11
C ALA A 62 4.17 1.19 5.70
N ALA A 63 4.20 -0.14 5.50
CA ALA A 63 3.86 -0.75 4.20
C ALA A 63 2.44 -0.38 3.73
N THR A 64 1.48 -0.35 4.66
CA THR A 64 0.08 0.04 4.39
C THR A 64 -0.05 1.50 3.96
N LEU A 65 0.90 2.36 4.29
CA LEU A 65 0.92 3.75 3.84
C LEU A 65 1.72 3.91 2.54
N LEU A 66 2.90 3.30 2.48
CA LEU A 66 3.86 3.46 1.38
C LEU A 66 3.36 2.82 0.07
N VAL A 67 2.74 1.65 0.13
CA VAL A 67 2.29 0.92 -1.08
C VAL A 67 1.12 1.63 -1.76
N PRO A 68 -0.03 1.89 -1.11
CA PRO A 68 -1.12 2.64 -1.75
C PRO A 68 -0.74 4.10 -1.98
N GLY A 69 0.06 4.70 -1.09
CA GLY A 69 0.59 6.04 -1.28
C GLY A 69 1.46 6.16 -2.53
N GLY A 70 2.30 5.16 -2.81
CA GLY A 70 3.15 5.11 -4.00
C GLY A 70 2.35 5.02 -5.30
N PHE A 71 1.29 4.21 -5.32
CA PHE A 71 0.37 4.15 -6.46
C PHE A 71 -0.43 5.45 -6.63
N ILE A 72 -0.94 6.05 -5.55
CA ILE A 72 -1.69 7.31 -5.64
C ILE A 72 -0.77 8.44 -6.12
N LEU A 73 0.41 8.61 -5.51
CA LEU A 73 1.39 9.63 -5.91
C LEU A 73 1.94 9.39 -7.32
N GLY A 74 2.14 8.13 -7.71
CA GLY A 74 2.52 7.75 -9.08
C GLY A 74 1.38 7.98 -10.09
N GLY A 75 0.15 8.01 -9.62
CA GLY A 75 -1.02 8.40 -10.41
C GLY A 75 -1.13 9.91 -10.60
N LEU A 76 -0.90 10.73 -9.56
CA LEU A 76 -1.16 12.18 -9.59
C LEU A 76 -0.42 12.96 -10.69
N ILE A 77 0.83 12.57 -10.98
CA ILE A 77 1.67 13.18 -12.01
C ILE A 77 2.19 12.05 -12.91
N THR A 78 1.53 11.82 -14.04
CA THR A 78 1.91 10.81 -15.04
C THR A 78 2.63 11.48 -16.20
N HIS A 79 3.59 10.77 -16.82
CA HIS A 79 4.29 11.23 -18.01
C HIS A 79 3.87 10.33 -19.18
N GLY A 80 2.68 10.59 -19.74
CA GLY A 80 2.07 9.74 -20.76
C GLY A 80 1.70 8.35 -20.22
N ALA A 81 2.30 7.30 -20.80
CA ALA A 81 2.09 5.92 -20.37
C ALA A 81 2.82 5.55 -19.07
N ASP A 82 3.79 6.36 -18.64
CA ASP A 82 4.64 6.05 -17.49
C ASP A 82 4.09 6.64 -16.18
N PRO A 83 4.12 5.85 -15.08
CA PRO A 83 3.74 6.34 -13.77
C PRO A 83 4.73 7.39 -13.26
N GLY A 84 4.26 8.29 -12.42
CA GLY A 84 5.08 9.29 -11.77
C GLY A 84 6.11 8.71 -10.80
N LEU A 85 7.04 9.57 -10.38
CA LEU A 85 8.11 9.24 -9.42
C LEU A 85 7.61 8.64 -8.09
N GLY A 86 6.34 8.85 -7.74
CA GLY A 86 5.71 8.22 -6.57
C GLY A 86 5.80 6.68 -6.57
N ILE A 87 5.94 6.04 -7.73
CA ILE A 87 6.09 4.58 -7.83
C ILE A 87 7.36 4.06 -7.14
N ILE A 88 8.39 4.89 -6.92
CA ILE A 88 9.62 4.51 -6.21
C ILE A 88 9.34 4.16 -4.73
N LEU A 89 8.24 4.65 -4.17
CA LEU A 89 7.82 4.33 -2.80
C LEU A 89 7.33 2.87 -2.67
N LEU A 90 6.92 2.26 -3.79
CA LEU A 90 6.37 0.91 -3.84
C LEU A 90 7.38 -0.17 -3.41
N PRO A 91 8.61 -0.26 -3.98
CA PRO A 91 9.60 -1.22 -3.55
C PRO A 91 9.99 -1.03 -2.08
N ALA A 92 10.09 0.21 -1.59
CA ALA A 92 10.35 0.47 -0.18
C ALA A 92 9.23 -0.11 0.72
N GLY A 93 7.96 0.14 0.37
CA GLY A 93 6.81 -0.45 1.07
C GLY A 93 6.80 -1.98 1.03
N ALA A 94 7.15 -2.57 -0.11
CA ALA A 94 7.23 -4.03 -0.27
C ALA A 94 8.31 -4.66 0.62
N VAL A 95 9.49 -4.05 0.73
CA VAL A 95 10.54 -4.54 1.65
C VAL A 95 10.06 -4.48 3.10
N LEU A 96 9.42 -3.39 3.53
CA LEU A 96 8.88 -3.29 4.89
C LEU A 96 7.81 -4.35 5.16
N LEU A 97 6.95 -4.64 4.18
CA LEU A 97 5.95 -5.70 4.30
C LEU A 97 6.62 -7.08 4.51
N LEU A 98 7.63 -7.41 3.70
CA LEU A 98 8.36 -8.67 3.79
C LEU A 98 9.06 -8.81 5.15
N VAL A 99 9.69 -7.74 5.65
CA VAL A 99 10.32 -7.74 6.98
C VAL A 99 9.28 -7.98 8.07
N GLY A 100 8.12 -7.29 8.00
CA GLY A 100 7.03 -7.47 8.96
C GLY A 100 6.53 -8.91 8.98
N ILE A 101 6.27 -9.50 7.81
CA ILE A 101 5.82 -10.89 7.67
C ILE A 101 6.89 -11.86 8.20
N PHE A 102 8.16 -11.65 7.87
CA PHE A 102 9.26 -12.51 8.33
C PHE A 102 9.40 -12.51 9.86
N VAL A 103 9.23 -11.35 10.50
CA VAL A 103 9.23 -11.23 11.96
C VAL A 103 8.06 -11.97 12.59
N VAL A 104 6.90 -12.05 11.93
CA VAL A 104 5.77 -12.85 12.46
C VAL A 104 6.00 -14.34 12.21
N ALA A 105 6.44 -14.71 11.00
CA ALA A 105 6.64 -16.09 10.55
C ALA A 105 7.67 -16.84 11.42
N ARG A 106 8.78 -16.18 11.80
CA ARG A 106 9.82 -16.80 12.65
C ARG A 106 9.33 -17.20 14.06
N HIS A 107 8.20 -16.66 14.50
CA HIS A 107 7.58 -16.97 15.80
C HIS A 107 6.37 -17.90 15.68
N THR A 108 5.89 -18.18 14.47
CA THR A 108 4.76 -19.11 14.20
C THR A 108 5.23 -20.54 13.94
N GLY A 109 6.46 -20.73 13.45
CA GLY A 109 7.03 -22.03 13.07
C GLY A 109 7.69 -22.83 14.21
N LYS A 110 7.36 -22.55 15.47
CA LYS A 110 7.80 -23.31 16.65
C LYS A 110 6.57 -23.85 17.37
#